data_AF-A0A241W278-F1
#
_entry.id   AF-A0A241W278-F1
#
_cell.length_a   1.000
_cell.length_b   1.000
_cell.length_c   1.000
_cell.angle_alpha   90.00
_cell.angle_beta   90.00
_cell.angle_gamma   90.00
#
_symmetry.space_group_name_H-M   'P 1'
#
loop_
_entity.id
_entity.type
_entity.pdbx_description
1 polymer ?
#
loop_
_entity_poly.entity_id
_entity_poly.type
_entity_poly.pdbx_seq_one_letter_code
_entity_poly.pdbx_strand_id
1 'polypeptide(L)'
;MKNTSAVLRCQRINKWVAARRGRMTLLADSLGRKRDDLYKLVAENRLSVELINAIERAQLDIEALESECTKEFPKFKRFVKKGGGRIGRLSKKLNIPVHILRGLADAKGDGIYLMIKYQTHKIASAVRECEIESKTAVYSVEKIDVRVYMEKNIKNKLHTFEEVIELADAVRDNADRGNHDGALICRQYGDKYKILSIGFDFGSSNMAKSHVCDKLNPHVHALLFASLNLPKQDPDATGDIVSFGHHAPCPNCADRLLNAGVKRAYCLYEPELMGGMSQLAMHFVPVIKYSVAEKTFRTMNECGDAA
;
A
#
# COMPACT_ATOMS: atom_id res chain seq x y z
N MET A 1 -12.45 34.71 -53.28
CA MET A 1 -13.14 33.87 -52.27
C MET A 1 -12.25 32.74 -51.70
N LYS A 2 -11.02 33.02 -51.23
CA LYS A 2 -10.14 32.01 -50.58
C LYS A 2 -9.98 32.20 -49.05
N ASN A 3 -10.37 33.35 -48.50
CA ASN A 3 -10.15 33.69 -47.08
C ASN A 3 -11.14 33.05 -46.09
N THR A 4 -12.34 32.67 -46.53
CA THR A 4 -13.38 32.14 -45.63
C THR A 4 -12.98 30.80 -45.00
N SER A 5 -12.20 29.98 -45.72
CA SER A 5 -11.72 28.68 -45.22
C SER A 5 -10.66 28.84 -44.12
N ALA A 6 -9.72 29.78 -44.26
CA ALA A 6 -8.66 30.00 -43.28
C ALA A 6 -9.19 30.55 -41.96
N VAL A 7 -10.12 31.52 -42.02
CA VAL A 7 -10.75 32.10 -40.81
C VAL A 7 -11.51 31.04 -40.01
N LEU A 8 -12.29 30.19 -40.68
CA LEU A 8 -13.00 29.08 -40.04
C LEU A 8 -12.03 28.07 -39.40
N ARG A 9 -10.90 27.77 -40.06
CA ARG A 9 -9.86 26.90 -39.49
C ARG A 9 -9.24 27.48 -38.24
N CYS A 10 -8.90 28.78 -38.22
CA CYS A 10 -8.40 29.49 -37.04
C CYS A 10 -9.40 29.43 -35.87
N GLN A 11 -10.69 29.66 -36.14
CA GLN A 11 -11.74 29.55 -35.12
C GLN A 11 -11.85 28.14 -34.52
N ARG A 12 -11.73 27.10 -35.37
CA ARG A 12 -11.72 25.70 -34.89
C ARG A 12 -10.51 25.41 -34.01
N ILE A 13 -9.32 25.88 -34.39
CA ILE A 13 -8.10 25.74 -33.60
C ILE A 13 -8.26 26.43 -32.25
N ASN A 14 -8.77 27.67 -32.23
CA ASN A 14 -8.99 28.41 -30.99
C ASN A 14 -9.94 27.65 -30.06
N LYS A 15 -11.08 27.18 -30.58
CA LYS A 15 -12.04 26.35 -29.82
C LYS A 15 -11.40 25.05 -29.30
N TRP A 16 -10.58 24.39 -30.11
CA TRP A 16 -9.90 23.15 -29.74
C TRP A 16 -8.89 23.36 -28.61
N VAL A 17 -8.07 24.42 -28.67
CA VAL A 17 -7.13 24.75 -27.59
C VAL A 17 -7.88 25.15 -26.33
N ALA A 18 -8.93 25.97 -26.45
CA ALA A 18 -9.72 26.44 -25.31
C ALA A 18 -10.45 25.30 -24.58
N ALA A 19 -10.72 24.18 -25.25
CA ALA A 19 -11.38 23.04 -24.65
C ALA A 19 -10.57 22.40 -23.51
N ARG A 20 -9.24 22.58 -23.46
CA ARG A 20 -8.37 22.01 -22.40
C ARG A 20 -7.20 22.92 -22.06
N ARG A 21 -6.99 23.19 -20.77
CA ARG A 21 -5.96 24.14 -20.29
C ARG A 21 -4.50 23.76 -20.67
N GLY A 22 -4.23 22.49 -20.99
CA GLY A 22 -2.90 21.99 -21.32
C GLY A 22 -2.51 22.00 -22.81
N ARG A 23 -3.48 22.11 -23.74
CA ARG A 23 -3.24 21.94 -25.18
C ARG A 23 -2.33 23.02 -25.77
N MET A 24 -2.45 24.27 -25.31
CA MET A 24 -1.59 25.35 -25.79
C MET A 24 -0.11 25.09 -25.45
N THR A 25 0.16 24.55 -24.26
CA THR A 25 1.53 24.21 -23.84
C THR A 25 2.08 23.07 -24.70
N LEU A 26 1.31 21.98 -24.87
CA LEU A 26 1.74 20.85 -25.70
C LEU A 26 1.96 21.25 -27.16
N LEU A 27 1.10 22.12 -27.68
CA LEU A 27 1.21 22.64 -29.04
C LEU A 27 2.45 23.53 -29.21
N ALA A 28 2.72 24.40 -28.24
CA ALA A 28 3.91 25.25 -28.24
C ALA A 28 5.19 24.41 -28.22
N ASP A 29 5.25 23.38 -27.38
CA ASP A 29 6.39 22.45 -27.29
C ASP A 29 6.57 21.67 -28.60
N SER A 30 5.49 21.13 -29.18
CA SER A 30 5.51 20.39 -30.45
C SER A 30 6.00 21.25 -31.63
N LEU A 31 5.64 22.53 -31.65
CA LEU A 31 6.03 23.47 -32.70
C LEU A 31 7.35 24.18 -32.42
N GLY A 32 8.00 23.94 -31.27
CA GLY A 32 9.23 24.62 -30.87
C GLY A 32 9.07 26.14 -30.70
N ARG A 33 7.88 26.60 -30.27
CA ARG A 33 7.54 28.02 -30.14
C ARG A 33 7.31 28.42 -28.69
N LYS A 34 7.49 29.70 -28.39
CA LYS A 34 7.07 30.26 -27.09
C LYS A 34 5.55 30.22 -26.98
N ARG A 35 5.06 29.67 -25.87
CA ARG A 35 3.63 29.50 -25.59
C ARG A 35 2.84 30.81 -25.71
N ASP A 36 3.35 31.88 -25.12
CA ASP A 36 2.63 33.16 -25.05
C ASP A 36 2.52 33.83 -26.42
N ASP A 37 3.54 33.66 -27.28
CA ASP A 37 3.52 34.16 -28.66
C ASP A 37 2.51 33.37 -29.50
N LEU A 38 2.51 32.03 -29.37
CA LEU A 38 1.53 31.18 -30.06
C LEU A 38 0.10 31.48 -29.60
N TYR A 39 -0.09 31.73 -28.29
CA TYR A 39 -1.38 32.12 -27.73
C TYR A 39 -1.92 33.41 -28.35
N LYS A 40 -1.09 34.46 -28.44
CA LYS A 40 -1.47 35.72 -29.09
C LYS A 40 -1.86 35.52 -30.55
N LEU A 41 -1.08 34.76 -31.31
CA LEU A 41 -1.37 34.47 -32.72
C LEU A 41 -2.71 33.74 -32.92
N VAL A 42 -3.02 32.77 -32.05
CA VAL A 42 -4.29 32.03 -32.09
C VAL A 42 -5.47 32.93 -31.68
N ALA A 43 -5.31 33.74 -30.63
CA ALA A 43 -6.36 34.62 -30.13
C ALA A 43 -6.69 35.75 -31.12
N GLU A 44 -5.68 36.32 -31.79
CA GLU A 44 -5.84 37.39 -32.78
C GLU A 44 -6.21 36.86 -34.18
N ASN A 45 -6.33 35.54 -34.37
CA ASN A 45 -6.55 34.89 -35.68
C ASN A 45 -5.49 35.24 -36.75
N ARG A 46 -4.24 35.46 -36.34
CA ARG A 46 -3.12 35.88 -37.22
C ARG A 46 -2.23 34.71 -37.65
N LEU A 47 -2.81 33.52 -37.80
CA LEU A 47 -2.07 32.32 -38.20
C LEU A 47 -1.86 32.30 -39.72
N SER A 48 -0.62 32.06 -40.17
CA SER A 48 -0.35 31.79 -41.59
C SER A 48 -0.88 30.41 -41.99
N VAL A 49 -1.10 30.17 -43.29
CA VAL A 49 -1.61 28.89 -43.79
C VAL A 49 -0.67 27.73 -43.44
N GLU A 50 0.64 27.96 -43.49
CA GLU A 50 1.67 26.99 -43.11
C GLU A 50 1.58 26.64 -41.63
N LEU A 51 1.37 27.64 -40.77
CA LEU A 51 1.23 27.43 -39.33
C LEU A 51 -0.07 26.70 -38.99
N ILE A 52 -1.18 27.00 -39.68
CA ILE A 52 -2.44 26.26 -39.53
C ILE A 52 -2.22 24.78 -39.87
N ASN A 53 -1.57 24.49 -41.00
CA ASN A 53 -1.27 23.11 -41.42
C ASN A 53 -0.33 22.39 -40.43
N ALA A 54 0.59 23.11 -39.80
CA ALA A 54 1.46 22.55 -38.76
C ALA A 54 0.68 22.23 -37.47
N ILE A 55 -0.21 23.14 -37.05
CA ILE A 55 -1.07 22.96 -35.88
C ILE A 55 -2.01 21.77 -36.06
N GLU A 56 -2.67 21.65 -37.23
CA GLU A 56 -3.60 20.54 -37.49
C GLU A 56 -2.89 19.17 -37.49
N ARG A 57 -1.61 19.11 -37.89
CA ARG A 57 -0.80 17.89 -37.75
C ARG A 57 -0.49 17.59 -36.29
N ALA A 58 0.03 18.57 -35.54
CA ALA A 58 0.35 18.41 -34.12
C ALA A 58 -0.89 18.09 -33.26
N GLN A 59 -2.07 18.57 -33.67
CA GLN A 59 -3.34 18.27 -33.02
C GLN A 59 -3.60 16.77 -32.93
N LEU A 60 -3.37 16.01 -34.00
CA LEU A 60 -3.59 14.57 -34.03
C LEU A 60 -2.69 13.85 -33.02
N ASP A 61 -1.42 14.24 -32.94
CA ASP A 61 -0.46 13.67 -32.00
C ASP A 61 -0.84 13.99 -30.54
N ILE A 62 -1.28 15.22 -30.28
CA ILE A 62 -1.73 15.65 -28.94
C ILE A 62 -3.00 14.88 -28.53
N GLU A 63 -3.97 14.71 -29.42
CA GLU A 63 -5.19 13.95 -29.16
C GLU A 63 -4.87 12.46 -28.89
N ALA A 64 -3.89 11.89 -29.59
CA ALA A 64 -3.41 10.53 -29.32
C ALA A 64 -2.79 10.41 -27.92
N LEU A 65 -1.94 11.37 -27.52
CA LEU A 65 -1.36 11.43 -26.17
C LEU A 65 -2.44 11.59 -25.09
N GLU A 66 -3.45 12.42 -25.33
CA GLU A 66 -4.59 12.60 -24.43
C GLU A 66 -5.42 11.32 -24.29
N SER A 67 -5.64 10.60 -25.37
CA SER A 67 -6.33 9.31 -25.38
C SER A 67 -5.57 8.25 -24.60
N GLU A 68 -4.26 8.12 -24.84
CA GLU A 68 -3.38 7.22 -24.09
C GLU A 68 -3.38 7.56 -22.59
N CYS A 69 -3.24 8.86 -22.27
CA CYS A 69 -3.28 9.36 -20.89
C CYS A 69 -4.60 8.97 -20.21
N THR A 70 -5.73 9.16 -20.87
CA THR A 70 -7.06 8.82 -20.34
C THR A 70 -7.20 7.32 -20.07
N LYS A 71 -6.61 6.48 -20.93
CA LYS A 71 -6.62 5.02 -20.80
C LYS A 71 -5.72 4.51 -19.66
N GLU A 72 -4.53 5.08 -19.51
CA GLU A 72 -3.53 4.59 -18.55
C GLU A 72 -3.67 5.22 -17.15
N PHE A 73 -4.22 6.43 -17.05
CA PHE A 73 -4.38 7.15 -15.78
C PHE A 73 -5.14 6.36 -14.70
N PRO A 74 -6.26 5.67 -14.99
CA PRO A 74 -6.95 4.85 -13.98
C PRO A 74 -6.11 3.68 -13.45
N LYS A 75 -5.20 3.12 -14.26
CA LYS A 75 -4.30 2.05 -13.84
C LYS A 75 -3.21 2.61 -12.92
N PHE A 76 -2.58 3.70 -13.32
CA PHE A 76 -1.61 4.43 -12.50
C PHE A 76 -2.22 4.83 -11.15
N LYS A 77 -3.42 5.44 -11.15
CA LYS A 77 -4.14 5.84 -9.93
C LYS A 77 -4.41 4.66 -9.00
N ARG A 78 -4.88 3.53 -9.55
CA ARG A 78 -5.07 2.29 -8.77
C ARG A 78 -3.75 1.79 -8.18
N PHE A 79 -2.68 1.78 -8.98
CA PHE A 79 -1.36 1.35 -8.53
C PHE A 79 -0.85 2.19 -7.35
N VAL A 80 -0.96 3.52 -7.43
CA VAL A 80 -0.57 4.41 -6.33
C VAL A 80 -1.42 4.18 -5.08
N LYS A 81 -2.74 4.00 -5.23
CA LYS A 81 -3.66 3.74 -4.11
C LYS A 81 -3.41 2.41 -3.39
N LYS A 82 -2.85 1.39 -4.06
CA LYS A 82 -2.56 0.08 -3.45
C LYS A 82 -1.54 0.17 -2.30
N GLY A 83 -0.78 1.26 -2.16
CA GLY A 83 0.19 1.43 -1.08
C GLY A 83 1.34 0.40 -1.11
N GLY A 84 1.92 0.07 0.05
CA GLY A 84 2.93 -0.98 0.20
C GLY A 84 4.24 -0.70 -0.54
N GLY A 85 4.84 0.47 -0.33
CA GLY A 85 6.14 0.85 -0.92
C GLY A 85 6.16 1.05 -2.46
N ARG A 86 5.06 0.74 -3.15
CA ARG A 86 4.94 0.79 -4.63
C ARG A 86 5.28 2.16 -5.22
N ILE A 87 4.79 3.24 -4.62
CA ILE A 87 5.10 4.59 -5.10
C ILE A 87 6.58 4.95 -4.95
N GLY A 88 7.26 4.43 -3.93
CA GLY A 88 8.70 4.62 -3.74
C GLY A 88 9.51 3.92 -4.82
N ARG A 89 9.11 2.70 -5.20
CA ARG A 89 9.74 1.96 -6.32
C ARG A 89 9.50 2.65 -7.65
N LEU A 90 8.27 3.06 -7.91
CA LEU A 90 7.92 3.81 -9.11
C LEU A 90 8.69 5.13 -9.21
N SER A 91 8.83 5.83 -8.08
CA SER A 91 9.63 7.06 -7.96
C SER A 91 11.09 6.84 -8.34
N LYS A 92 11.72 5.76 -7.84
CA LYS A 92 13.10 5.40 -8.19
C LYS A 92 13.24 5.06 -9.67
N LYS A 93 12.35 4.24 -10.24
CA LYS A 93 12.39 3.84 -11.66
C LYS A 93 12.22 5.01 -12.62
N LEU A 94 11.31 5.93 -12.30
CA LEU A 94 11.02 7.07 -13.16
C LEU A 94 11.94 8.27 -12.90
N ASN A 95 12.73 8.24 -11.83
CA ASN A 95 13.44 9.41 -11.30
C ASN A 95 12.50 10.62 -11.08
N ILE A 96 11.30 10.36 -10.55
CA ILE A 96 10.29 11.39 -10.25
C ILE A 96 10.04 11.38 -8.74
N PRO A 97 10.10 12.53 -8.04
CA PRO A 97 9.82 12.59 -6.61
C PRO A 97 8.44 12.03 -6.24
N VAL A 98 8.37 11.30 -5.12
CA VAL A 98 7.14 10.66 -4.62
C VAL A 98 5.96 11.65 -4.50
N HIS A 99 6.22 12.88 -4.04
CA HIS A 99 5.15 13.89 -3.86
C HIS A 99 4.51 14.31 -5.19
N ILE A 100 5.30 14.35 -6.29
CA ILE A 100 4.77 14.64 -7.63
C ILE A 100 3.87 13.48 -8.10
N LEU A 101 4.32 12.23 -7.92
CA LEU A 101 3.51 11.06 -8.28
C LEU A 101 2.20 10.98 -7.48
N ARG A 102 2.20 11.38 -6.21
CA ARG A 102 0.97 11.51 -5.41
C ARG A 102 0.06 12.59 -5.98
N GLY A 103 0.60 13.78 -6.22
CA GLY A 103 -0.14 14.89 -6.82
C GLY A 103 -0.78 14.52 -8.17
N LEU A 104 -0.08 13.76 -9.00
CA LEU A 104 -0.63 13.23 -10.26
C LEU A 104 -1.79 12.26 -10.00
N ALA A 105 -1.67 11.33 -9.04
CA ALA A 105 -2.71 10.35 -8.75
C ALA A 105 -4.02 10.99 -8.20
N ASP A 106 -3.88 12.13 -7.53
CA ASP A 106 -4.98 12.92 -6.98
C ASP A 106 -5.61 13.89 -7.98
N ALA A 107 -5.01 14.04 -9.17
CA ALA A 107 -5.49 14.94 -10.20
C ALA A 107 -6.91 14.57 -10.69
N LYS A 108 -7.68 15.61 -11.03
CA LYS A 108 -9.05 15.55 -11.55
C LYS A 108 -9.21 16.46 -12.77
N GLY A 109 -10.18 16.16 -13.63
CA GLY A 109 -10.45 16.93 -14.85
C GLY A 109 -9.19 17.04 -15.72
N ASP A 110 -8.89 18.23 -16.23
CA ASP A 110 -7.70 18.50 -17.05
C ASP A 110 -6.37 18.22 -16.33
N GLY A 111 -6.35 18.16 -15.00
CA GLY A 111 -5.15 17.87 -14.23
C GLY A 111 -4.57 16.48 -14.55
N ILE A 112 -5.37 15.54 -15.06
CA ILE A 112 -4.88 14.21 -15.43
C ILE A 112 -3.83 14.27 -16.55
N TYR A 113 -3.94 15.25 -17.45
CA TYR A 113 -3.05 15.42 -18.59
C TYR A 113 -1.65 15.91 -18.20
N LEU A 114 -1.44 16.31 -16.93
CA LEU A 114 -0.10 16.54 -16.39
C LEU A 114 0.78 15.27 -16.47
N MET A 115 0.18 14.08 -16.55
CA MET A 115 0.90 12.83 -16.77
C MET A 115 1.66 12.81 -18.11
N ILE A 116 1.17 13.53 -19.13
CA ILE A 116 1.82 13.64 -20.45
C ILE A 116 3.22 14.27 -20.32
N LYS A 117 3.39 15.27 -19.43
CA LYS A 117 4.69 15.91 -19.14
C LYS A 117 5.74 14.89 -18.70
N TYR A 118 5.32 13.82 -18.04
CA TYR A 118 6.18 12.75 -17.52
C TYR A 118 6.19 11.51 -18.40
N GLN A 119 5.68 11.62 -19.64
CA GLN A 119 5.62 10.56 -20.64
C GLN A 119 4.74 9.39 -20.20
N THR A 120 3.45 9.46 -20.53
CA THR A 120 2.41 8.45 -20.18
C THR A 120 2.89 7.01 -20.38
N HIS A 121 3.45 6.69 -21.54
CA HIS A 121 3.93 5.34 -21.86
C HIS A 121 5.04 4.85 -20.90
N LYS A 122 5.95 5.74 -20.46
CA LYS A 122 7.02 5.40 -19.49
C LYS A 122 6.43 5.08 -18.14
N ILE A 123 5.47 5.89 -17.68
CA ILE A 123 4.74 5.63 -16.43
C ILE A 123 4.03 4.28 -16.51
N ALA A 124 3.32 4.01 -17.61
CA ALA A 124 2.61 2.74 -17.81
C ALA A 124 3.54 1.53 -17.87
N SER A 125 4.72 1.65 -18.50
CA SER A 125 5.75 0.59 -18.49
C SER A 125 6.28 0.34 -17.08
N ALA A 126 6.70 1.40 -16.38
CA ALA A 126 7.26 1.29 -15.04
C ALA A 126 6.24 0.72 -14.02
N VAL A 127 4.96 1.06 -14.15
CA VAL A 127 3.89 0.44 -13.35
C VAL A 127 3.82 -1.06 -13.61
N ARG A 128 3.83 -1.50 -14.87
CA ARG A 128 3.82 -2.93 -15.23
C ARG A 128 5.03 -3.67 -14.68
N GLU A 129 6.22 -3.11 -14.85
CA GLU A 129 7.46 -3.68 -14.31
C GLU A 129 7.40 -3.82 -12.79
N CYS A 130 6.97 -2.78 -12.06
CA CYS A 130 6.80 -2.86 -10.61
C CYS A 130 5.78 -3.92 -10.18
N GLU A 131 4.71 -4.14 -10.95
CA GLU A 131 3.74 -5.20 -10.68
C GLU A 131 4.33 -6.59 -10.96
N ILE A 132 5.14 -6.75 -12.00
CA ILE A 132 5.85 -8.01 -12.31
C ILE A 132 6.89 -8.32 -11.21
N GLU A 133 7.75 -7.36 -10.87
CA GLU A 133 8.75 -7.50 -9.80
C GLU A 133 8.11 -7.83 -8.45
N SER A 134 6.91 -7.32 -8.18
CA SER A 134 6.18 -7.67 -6.97
C SER A 134 5.68 -9.12 -6.98
N LYS A 135 5.41 -9.69 -8.15
CA LYS A 135 4.98 -11.09 -8.31
C LYS A 135 6.16 -12.07 -8.32
N THR A 136 7.32 -11.62 -8.81
CA THR A 136 8.54 -12.44 -8.93
C THR A 136 9.53 -12.18 -7.79
N ALA A 137 9.11 -11.52 -6.72
CA ALA A 137 9.96 -11.32 -5.55
C ALA A 137 10.38 -12.69 -5.00
N VAL A 138 11.66 -13.02 -5.14
CA VAL A 138 12.23 -14.28 -4.67
C VAL A 138 12.30 -14.19 -3.15
N TYR A 139 11.45 -14.95 -2.47
CA TYR A 139 11.54 -15.13 -1.03
C TYR A 139 12.72 -16.06 -0.73
N SER A 140 13.49 -15.78 0.32
CA SER A 140 14.59 -16.65 0.76
C SER A 140 14.09 -17.98 1.34
N VAL A 141 12.80 -18.06 1.66
CA VAL A 141 12.09 -19.24 2.18
C VAL A 141 10.73 -19.28 1.47
N GLU A 142 10.27 -20.48 1.06
CA GLU A 142 8.92 -20.65 0.53
C GLU A 142 7.89 -20.14 1.55
N LYS A 143 6.98 -19.28 1.11
CA LYS A 143 6.00 -18.63 2.00
C LYS A 143 4.63 -19.21 1.79
N ILE A 144 3.95 -19.55 2.88
CA ILE A 144 2.52 -19.85 2.83
C ILE A 144 1.71 -18.62 2.41
N ASP A 145 0.74 -18.84 1.54
CA ASP A 145 -0.38 -17.90 1.40
C ASP A 145 -1.27 -18.07 2.65
N VAL A 146 -1.17 -17.11 3.57
CA VAL A 146 -1.90 -17.13 4.85
C VAL A 146 -3.39 -17.36 4.66
N ARG A 147 -4.01 -16.75 3.63
CA ARG A 147 -5.45 -16.91 3.40
C ARG A 147 -5.78 -18.33 2.97
N VAL A 148 -5.03 -18.87 2.02
CA VAL A 148 -5.22 -20.25 1.53
C VAL A 148 -4.97 -21.26 2.66
N TYR A 149 -3.92 -21.04 3.46
CA TYR A 149 -3.59 -21.89 4.61
C TYR A 149 -4.69 -21.86 5.66
N MET A 150 -5.19 -20.67 6.03
CA MET A 150 -6.31 -20.50 6.96
C MET A 150 -7.57 -21.22 6.46
N GLU A 151 -7.95 -21.02 5.19
CA GLU A 151 -9.15 -21.62 4.59
C GLU A 151 -9.10 -23.15 4.55
N LYS A 152 -7.93 -23.74 4.25
CA LYS A 152 -7.77 -25.20 4.11
C LYS A 152 -7.56 -25.94 5.43
N ASN A 153 -6.78 -25.38 6.35
CA ASN A 153 -6.27 -26.14 7.49
C ASN A 153 -6.93 -25.76 8.82
N ILE A 154 -7.33 -24.50 8.98
CA ILE A 154 -7.67 -23.90 10.28
C ILE A 154 -9.15 -23.54 10.38
N LYS A 155 -9.76 -23.05 9.29
CA LYS A 155 -11.10 -22.47 9.31
C LYS A 155 -12.15 -23.45 9.88
N ASN A 156 -13.05 -22.92 10.72
CA ASN A 156 -14.16 -23.61 11.38
C ASN A 156 -13.80 -24.65 12.44
N LYS A 157 -12.55 -24.64 12.95
CA LYS A 157 -12.15 -25.48 14.08
C LYS A 157 -11.98 -24.64 15.35
N LEU A 158 -12.24 -25.29 16.49
CA LEU A 158 -11.92 -24.78 17.81
C LEU A 158 -10.74 -25.58 18.34
N HIS A 159 -9.76 -24.87 18.90
CA HIS A 159 -8.48 -25.42 19.35
C HIS A 159 -8.35 -25.33 20.86
N THR A 160 -7.67 -26.28 21.50
CA THR A 160 -7.17 -26.12 22.88
C THR A 160 -6.04 -25.10 22.94
N PHE A 161 -5.65 -24.71 24.14
CA PHE A 161 -4.48 -23.85 24.32
C PHE A 161 -3.21 -24.48 23.73
N GLU A 162 -2.97 -25.76 23.99
CA GLU A 162 -1.80 -26.50 23.50
C GLU A 162 -1.78 -26.57 21.96
N GLU A 163 -2.92 -26.85 21.34
CA GLU A 163 -3.05 -26.87 19.87
C GLU A 163 -2.77 -25.50 19.25
N VAL A 164 -3.10 -24.40 19.93
CA VAL A 164 -2.75 -23.05 19.47
C VAL A 164 -1.23 -22.84 19.51
N ILE A 165 -0.56 -23.31 20.56
CA ILE A 165 0.91 -23.20 20.67
C ILE A 165 1.60 -24.06 19.60
N GLU A 166 1.17 -25.30 19.41
CA GLU A 166 1.70 -26.17 18.35
C GLU A 166 1.52 -25.57 16.96
N LEU A 167 0.38 -24.92 16.72
CA LEU A 167 0.14 -24.21 15.47
C LEU A 167 1.03 -22.96 15.34
N ALA A 168 1.36 -22.28 16.44
CA ALA A 168 2.31 -21.16 16.42
C ALA A 168 3.69 -21.63 15.99
N ASP A 169 4.15 -22.76 16.54
CA ASP A 169 5.39 -23.41 16.15
C ASP A 169 5.37 -23.82 14.67
N ALA A 170 4.29 -24.41 14.17
CA ALA A 170 4.19 -24.78 12.75
C ALA A 170 4.20 -23.56 11.81
N VAL A 171 3.58 -22.45 12.21
CA VAL A 171 3.59 -21.20 11.43
C VAL A 171 4.99 -20.56 11.44
N ARG A 172 5.74 -20.72 12.53
CA ARG A 172 7.11 -20.22 12.70
C ARG A 172 8.06 -20.66 11.60
N ASP A 173 7.90 -21.87 11.07
CA ASP A 173 8.76 -22.43 10.02
C ASP A 173 8.74 -21.61 8.71
N ASN A 174 7.79 -20.67 8.58
CA ASN A 174 7.68 -19.74 7.47
C ASN A 174 8.43 -18.41 7.70
N ALA A 175 9.03 -18.20 8.87
CA ALA A 175 9.74 -16.96 9.20
C ALA A 175 11.11 -16.87 8.51
N ASP A 176 11.50 -15.68 8.04
CA ASP A 176 12.80 -15.44 7.38
C ASP A 176 13.64 -14.30 7.97
N ARG A 177 13.17 -13.70 9.06
CA ARG A 177 13.80 -12.56 9.72
C ARG A 177 13.57 -12.61 11.22
N GLY A 178 14.17 -11.65 11.92
CA GLY A 178 13.96 -11.45 13.34
C GLY A 178 14.41 -12.65 14.16
N ASN A 179 13.61 -12.97 15.16
CA ASN A 179 13.82 -14.12 16.04
C ASN A 179 13.20 -15.39 15.46
N HIS A 180 12.74 -15.32 14.20
CA HIS A 180 11.96 -16.34 13.53
C HIS A 180 10.75 -16.71 14.38
N ASP A 181 9.88 -15.74 14.67
CA ASP A 181 8.68 -15.99 15.46
C ASP A 181 7.48 -16.42 14.59
N GLY A 182 6.60 -17.21 15.21
CA GLY A 182 5.22 -17.43 14.81
C GLY A 182 4.25 -16.77 15.80
N ALA A 183 3.08 -16.35 15.32
CA ALA A 183 2.04 -15.74 16.13
C ALA A 183 0.63 -16.03 15.59
N LEU A 184 -0.35 -16.04 16.48
CA LEU A 184 -1.77 -16.18 16.18
C LEU A 184 -2.58 -15.12 16.90
N ILE A 185 -3.69 -14.74 16.30
CA ILE A 185 -4.76 -14.00 16.98
C ILE A 185 -6.01 -14.85 16.93
N CYS A 186 -6.62 -15.03 18.09
CA CYS A 186 -7.72 -15.96 18.29
C CYS A 186 -8.89 -15.24 18.94
N ARG A 187 -10.07 -15.80 18.79
CA ARG A 187 -11.20 -15.54 19.68
C ARG A 187 -11.32 -16.67 20.69
N GLN A 188 -11.44 -16.32 21.96
CA GLN A 188 -11.62 -17.27 23.04
C GLN A 188 -13.11 -17.53 23.31
N TYR A 189 -13.46 -18.81 23.40
CA TYR A 189 -14.76 -19.35 23.77
C TYR A 189 -14.57 -20.32 24.93
N GLY A 190 -14.60 -19.81 26.17
CA GLY A 190 -14.27 -20.61 27.35
C GLY A 190 -12.81 -21.08 27.33
N ASP A 191 -12.60 -22.39 27.30
CA ASP A 191 -11.29 -23.06 27.24
C ASP A 191 -10.79 -23.31 25.79
N LYS A 192 -11.60 -22.94 24.79
CA LYS A 192 -11.30 -23.15 23.38
C LYS A 192 -11.03 -21.85 22.62
N TYR A 193 -10.30 -21.98 21.51
CA TYR A 193 -9.84 -20.85 20.71
C TYR A 193 -10.19 -21.05 19.23
N LYS A 194 -10.84 -20.06 18.63
CA LYS A 194 -11.03 -19.97 17.17
C LYS A 194 -9.94 -19.08 16.60
N ILE A 195 -9.09 -19.60 15.71
CA ILE A 195 -8.05 -18.79 15.09
C ILE A 195 -8.69 -17.79 14.12
N LEU A 196 -8.38 -16.52 14.27
CA LEU A 196 -8.82 -15.43 13.38
C LEU A 196 -7.75 -15.07 12.37
N SER A 197 -6.49 -15.14 12.79
CA SER A 197 -5.35 -14.79 11.95
C SER A 197 -4.06 -15.42 12.44
N ILE A 198 -3.08 -15.50 11.53
CA ILE A 198 -1.73 -15.99 11.80
C ILE A 198 -0.70 -15.02 11.21
N GLY A 199 0.50 -15.04 11.76
CA GLY A 199 1.63 -14.26 11.31
C GLY A 199 2.95 -14.90 11.72
N PHE A 200 4.02 -14.51 11.03
CA PHE A 200 5.38 -14.94 11.29
C PHE A 200 6.35 -13.79 11.01
N ASP A 201 7.58 -13.85 11.50
CA ASP A 201 8.55 -12.79 11.20
C ASP A 201 8.88 -12.76 9.71
N PHE A 202 8.68 -11.59 9.09
CA PHE A 202 8.74 -11.46 7.65
C PHE A 202 9.46 -10.19 7.19
N GLY A 203 10.42 -10.34 6.29
CA GLY A 203 11.08 -9.22 5.62
C GLY A 203 10.87 -9.20 4.11
N SER A 204 10.49 -8.05 3.55
CA SER A 204 10.67 -7.79 2.12
C SER A 204 11.08 -6.35 1.81
N SER A 205 11.71 -6.15 0.66
CA SER A 205 12.04 -4.82 0.14
C SER A 205 10.81 -3.94 -0.14
N ASN A 206 9.61 -4.54 -0.14
CA ASN A 206 8.34 -3.90 -0.50
C ASN A 206 7.45 -3.56 0.70
N MET A 207 7.94 -3.76 1.93
CA MET A 207 7.15 -3.48 3.13
C MET A 207 6.82 -1.98 3.25
N ALA A 208 5.64 -1.69 3.79
CA ALA A 208 5.32 -0.33 4.20
C ALA A 208 6.17 0.05 5.42
N LYS A 209 6.72 1.27 5.45
CA LYS A 209 7.50 1.77 6.60
C LYS A 209 6.73 1.68 7.92
N SER A 210 5.41 1.85 7.88
CA SER A 210 4.51 1.71 9.03
C SER A 210 4.39 0.28 9.56
N HIS A 211 4.82 -0.72 8.80
CA HIS A 211 4.78 -2.14 9.18
C HIS A 211 6.15 -2.65 9.63
N VAL A 212 7.16 -1.78 9.69
CA VAL A 212 8.51 -2.13 10.14
C VAL A 212 8.56 -1.96 11.65
N CYS A 213 8.85 -3.05 12.37
CA CYS A 213 8.99 -3.04 13.83
C CYS A 213 10.39 -2.60 14.27
N ASP A 214 11.42 -3.17 13.65
CA ASP A 214 12.82 -2.83 13.90
C ASP A 214 13.40 -2.04 12.72
N LYS A 215 14.01 -0.89 12.99
CA LYS A 215 14.64 -0.04 11.96
C LYS A 215 16.04 -0.51 11.59
N LEU A 216 16.75 -1.19 12.50
CA LEU A 216 18.12 -1.67 12.29
C LEU A 216 18.13 -2.95 11.46
N ASN A 217 17.19 -3.85 11.73
CA ASN A 217 16.88 -5.01 10.89
C ASN A 217 15.43 -4.89 10.36
N PRO A 218 15.17 -4.20 9.24
CA PRO A 218 13.81 -3.96 8.76
C PRO A 218 13.01 -5.24 8.47
N HIS A 219 12.05 -5.54 9.34
CA HIS A 219 11.09 -6.63 9.18
C HIS A 219 9.77 -6.35 9.92
N VAL A 220 8.74 -7.12 9.57
CA VAL A 220 7.46 -7.19 10.31
C VAL A 220 7.59 -8.30 11.34
N HIS A 221 7.27 -8.01 12.61
CA HIS A 221 7.19 -9.06 13.63
C HIS A 221 5.94 -9.92 13.43
N ALA A 222 5.98 -11.17 13.87
CA ALA A 222 4.88 -12.13 13.76
C ALA A 222 3.53 -11.59 14.27
N LEU A 223 3.51 -10.99 15.48
CA LEU A 223 2.30 -10.40 16.07
C LEU A 223 1.74 -9.24 15.24
N LEU A 224 2.62 -8.39 14.69
CA LEU A 224 2.21 -7.32 13.79
C LEU A 224 1.63 -7.88 12.50
N PHE A 225 2.27 -8.90 11.93
CA PHE A 225 1.77 -9.54 10.71
C PHE A 225 0.38 -10.17 10.94
N ALA A 226 0.20 -10.92 12.03
CA ALA A 226 -1.10 -11.49 12.39
C ALA A 226 -2.18 -10.40 12.55
N SER A 227 -1.83 -9.28 13.21
CA SER A 227 -2.74 -8.15 13.39
C SER A 227 -3.16 -7.50 12.06
N LEU A 228 -2.23 -7.37 11.12
CA LEU A 228 -2.49 -6.80 9.79
C LEU A 228 -3.41 -7.69 8.93
N ASN A 229 -3.43 -8.99 9.20
CA ASN A 229 -4.25 -9.98 8.50
C ASN A 229 -5.61 -10.23 9.16
N LEU A 230 -5.96 -9.49 10.22
CA LEU A 230 -7.27 -9.66 10.85
C LEU A 230 -8.41 -9.28 9.89
N PRO A 231 -9.49 -10.10 9.84
CA PRO A 231 -10.65 -9.78 9.03
C PRO A 231 -11.32 -8.49 9.55
N LYS A 232 -11.68 -7.60 8.62
CA LYS A 232 -12.35 -6.32 8.96
C LYS A 232 -13.77 -6.49 9.52
N GLN A 233 -14.40 -7.61 9.19
CA GLN A 233 -15.74 -7.96 9.65
C GLN A 233 -15.67 -9.40 10.13
N ASP A 234 -16.09 -9.58 11.37
CA ASP A 234 -16.24 -10.88 11.96
C ASP A 234 -17.72 -11.08 12.31
N PRO A 235 -18.45 -11.90 11.53
CA PRO A 235 -19.88 -12.11 11.75
C PRO A 235 -20.19 -12.76 13.11
N ASP A 236 -19.20 -13.41 13.75
CA ASP A 236 -19.33 -14.13 15.02
C ASP A 236 -18.59 -13.40 16.16
N ALA A 237 -18.80 -12.09 16.30
CA ALA A 237 -18.10 -11.20 17.24
C ALA A 237 -18.34 -11.46 18.74
N THR A 238 -18.82 -12.65 19.13
CA THR A 238 -19.02 -13.04 20.52
C THR A 238 -17.73 -13.64 21.09
N GLY A 239 -17.19 -13.09 22.18
CA GLY A 239 -16.01 -13.58 22.89
C GLY A 239 -14.79 -12.65 22.81
N ASP A 240 -13.82 -12.88 23.69
CA ASP A 240 -12.63 -12.02 23.79
C ASP A 240 -11.61 -12.34 22.70
N ILE A 241 -11.02 -11.30 22.12
CA ILE A 241 -9.87 -11.45 21.23
C ILE A 241 -8.61 -11.55 22.08
N VAL A 242 -7.80 -12.57 21.83
CA VAL A 242 -6.52 -12.81 22.50
C VAL A 242 -5.42 -13.03 21.45
N SER A 243 -4.19 -12.66 21.78
CA SER A 243 -3.04 -12.91 20.92
C SER A 243 -2.10 -13.93 21.52
N PHE A 244 -1.44 -14.70 20.68
CA PHE A 244 -0.39 -15.65 21.02
C PHE A 244 0.83 -15.33 20.17
N GLY A 245 1.98 -15.13 20.79
CA GLY A 245 3.25 -14.96 20.09
C GLY A 245 4.36 -15.74 20.78
N HIS A 246 5.43 -16.05 20.07
CA HIS A 246 6.63 -16.59 20.72
C HIS A 246 7.23 -15.55 21.67
N HIS A 247 7.57 -14.37 21.18
CA HIS A 247 8.04 -13.27 22.03
C HIS A 247 6.91 -12.32 22.44
N ALA A 248 7.11 -11.68 23.59
CA ALA A 248 6.27 -10.59 24.05
C ALA A 248 6.30 -9.39 23.07
N PRO A 249 5.19 -8.65 22.96
CA PRO A 249 5.03 -7.61 21.94
C PRO A 249 5.97 -6.41 22.15
N CYS A 250 6.65 -5.98 21.09
CA CYS A 250 7.32 -4.69 21.04
C CYS A 250 6.28 -3.53 20.98
N PRO A 251 6.70 -2.25 21.16
CA PRO A 251 5.77 -1.11 21.15
C PRO A 251 4.87 -1.04 19.91
N ASN A 252 5.41 -1.29 18.71
CA ASN A 252 4.62 -1.25 17.47
C ASN A 252 3.62 -2.41 17.38
N CYS A 253 3.98 -3.60 17.91
CA CYS A 253 3.04 -4.72 18.00
C CYS A 253 1.94 -4.41 19.02
N ALA A 254 2.31 -3.89 20.20
CA ALA A 254 1.38 -3.55 21.27
C ALA A 254 0.29 -2.57 20.79
N ASP A 255 0.68 -1.47 20.12
CA ASP A 255 -0.27 -0.52 19.53
C ASP A 255 -1.30 -1.19 18.60
N ARG A 256 -0.84 -2.17 17.81
CA ARG A 256 -1.69 -2.88 16.84
C ARG A 256 -2.61 -3.89 17.50
N LEU A 257 -2.16 -4.56 18.55
CA LEU A 257 -2.99 -5.43 19.37
C LEU A 257 -4.09 -4.63 20.08
N LEU A 258 -3.77 -3.43 20.61
CA LEU A 258 -4.76 -2.53 21.22
C LEU A 258 -5.81 -2.08 20.22
N ASN A 259 -5.38 -1.65 19.03
CA ASN A 259 -6.29 -1.27 17.95
C ASN A 259 -7.15 -2.44 17.45
N ALA A 260 -6.67 -3.68 17.58
CA ALA A 260 -7.43 -4.89 17.29
C ALA A 260 -8.42 -5.28 18.41
N GLY A 261 -8.41 -4.58 19.54
CA GLY A 261 -9.27 -4.88 20.69
C GLY A 261 -8.86 -6.14 21.46
N VAL A 262 -7.58 -6.53 21.38
CA VAL A 262 -7.04 -7.66 22.13
C VAL A 262 -7.18 -7.40 23.63
N LYS A 263 -7.73 -8.37 24.35
CA LYS A 263 -7.95 -8.32 25.80
C LYS A 263 -6.83 -8.95 26.60
N ARG A 264 -6.09 -9.90 26.02
CA ARG A 264 -4.95 -10.58 26.66
C ARG A 264 -3.94 -11.00 25.61
N ALA A 265 -2.65 -10.92 25.96
CA ALA A 265 -1.55 -11.35 25.09
C ALA A 265 -0.74 -12.46 25.78
N TYR A 266 -0.64 -13.63 25.15
CA TYR A 266 0.20 -14.73 25.60
C TYR A 266 1.56 -14.70 24.89
N CYS A 267 2.63 -14.99 25.62
CA CYS A 267 3.98 -15.15 25.08
C CYS A 267 4.71 -16.36 25.69
N LEU A 268 5.70 -16.89 24.98
CA LEU A 268 6.61 -17.93 25.50
C LEU A 268 7.89 -17.32 26.06
N TYR A 269 8.42 -16.33 25.36
CA TYR A 269 9.68 -15.65 25.66
C TYR A 269 9.43 -14.21 26.11
N GLU A 270 10.29 -13.75 27.01
CA GLU A 270 10.25 -12.39 27.56
C GLU A 270 10.68 -11.38 26.50
N PRO A 271 10.23 -10.12 26.60
CA PRO A 271 10.57 -9.13 25.59
C PRO A 271 12.02 -8.66 25.74
N GLU A 272 12.66 -8.39 24.60
CA GLU A 272 13.90 -7.63 24.57
C GLU A 272 13.67 -6.15 24.97
N LEU A 273 12.45 -5.63 24.74
CA LEU A 273 12.07 -4.24 25.00
C LEU A 273 10.78 -4.16 25.82
N MET A 274 10.88 -3.56 27.02
CA MET A 274 9.75 -3.42 27.96
C MET A 274 8.64 -2.47 27.51
N GLY A 275 8.91 -1.62 26.51
CA GLY A 275 7.99 -0.54 26.10
C GLY A 275 6.61 -1.05 25.64
N GLY A 276 6.56 -2.19 24.93
CA GLY A 276 5.28 -2.76 24.49
C GLY A 276 4.46 -3.34 25.63
N MET A 277 5.10 -3.99 26.61
CA MET A 277 4.40 -4.48 27.81
C MET A 277 3.86 -3.34 28.67
N SER A 278 4.63 -2.25 28.81
CA SER A 278 4.21 -1.06 29.54
C SER A 278 2.99 -0.42 28.87
N GLN A 279 2.99 -0.34 27.54
CA GLN A 279 1.86 0.18 26.77
C GLN A 279 0.61 -0.69 26.96
N LEU A 280 0.72 -2.01 26.89
CA LEU A 280 -0.43 -2.91 27.14
C LEU A 280 -0.95 -2.78 28.58
N ALA A 281 -0.07 -2.64 29.57
CA ALA A 281 -0.44 -2.46 30.97
C ALA A 281 -1.28 -1.19 31.21
N MET A 282 -0.88 -0.06 30.58
CA MET A 282 -1.62 1.21 30.66
C MET A 282 -3.05 1.11 30.11
N HIS A 283 -3.32 0.11 29.26
CA HIS A 283 -4.62 -0.17 28.69
C HIS A 283 -5.29 -1.40 29.32
N PHE A 284 -4.81 -1.86 30.49
CA PHE A 284 -5.35 -2.99 31.24
C PHE A 284 -5.36 -4.31 30.44
N VAL A 285 -4.41 -4.48 29.51
CA VAL A 285 -4.22 -5.71 28.74
C VAL A 285 -3.06 -6.49 29.36
N PRO A 286 -3.33 -7.60 30.09
CA PRO A 286 -2.26 -8.40 30.66
C PRO A 286 -1.50 -9.16 29.58
N VAL A 287 -0.18 -9.20 29.76
CA VAL A 287 0.77 -10.03 29.03
C VAL A 287 1.09 -11.22 29.91
N ILE A 288 0.79 -12.43 29.44
CA ILE A 288 0.89 -13.66 30.21
C ILE A 288 1.97 -14.54 29.56
N LYS A 289 3.02 -14.83 30.30
CA LYS A 289 4.03 -15.82 29.90
C LYS A 289 3.51 -17.21 30.21
N TYR A 290 3.59 -18.10 29.23
CA TYR A 290 3.33 -19.52 29.38
C TYR A 290 4.65 -20.30 29.37
N SER A 291 4.91 -21.06 30.43
CA SER A 291 6.05 -21.97 30.49
C SER A 291 5.63 -23.33 29.93
N VAL A 292 6.14 -23.71 28.75
CA VAL A 292 5.83 -25.02 28.14
C VAL A 292 6.31 -26.19 29.01
N ALA A 293 7.48 -26.04 29.64
CA ALA A 293 8.08 -27.08 30.46
C ALA A 293 7.28 -27.34 31.75
N GLU A 294 6.81 -26.27 32.39
CA GLU A 294 6.10 -26.36 33.68
C GLU A 294 4.58 -26.37 33.52
N LYS A 295 4.07 -26.05 32.32
CA LYS A 295 2.66 -25.80 32.03
C LYS A 295 2.03 -24.74 32.95
N THR A 296 2.81 -23.73 33.31
CA THR A 296 2.40 -22.65 34.22
C THR A 296 2.20 -21.32 33.48
N PHE A 297 1.36 -20.47 34.07
CA PHE A 297 1.08 -19.12 33.58
C PHE A 297 1.61 -18.08 34.57
N ARG A 298 2.26 -17.04 34.06
CA ARG A 298 2.72 -15.90 34.86
C ARG A 298 2.39 -14.60 34.14
N THR A 299 1.67 -13.70 34.81
CA THR A 299 1.47 -12.34 34.32
C THR A 299 2.78 -11.57 34.40
N MET A 300 3.17 -10.95 33.29
CA MET A 300 4.46 -10.27 33.11
C MET A 300 4.41 -8.77 33.36
N ASN A 301 3.24 -8.16 33.19
CA ASN A 301 3.03 -6.73 33.40
C ASN A 301 1.99 -6.48 34.49
N GLU A 302 2.23 -5.48 35.33
CA GLU A 302 1.27 -5.03 36.31
C GLU A 302 0.31 -4.04 35.63
N CYS A 303 -0.92 -4.47 35.37
CA CYS A 303 -1.99 -3.54 34.99
C CYS A 303 -2.34 -2.71 36.23
N GLY A 304 -2.20 -1.39 36.16
CA GLY A 304 -2.54 -0.52 37.30
C GLY A 304 -3.99 -0.72 37.74
N ASP A 305 -4.28 -0.48 39.02
CA ASP A 305 -5.67 -0.44 39.50
C ASP A 305 -6.39 0.76 38.86
N ALA A 306 -7.64 0.56 38.43
CA ALA A 306 -8.45 1.64 37.88
C ALA A 306 -8.57 2.78 38.91
N ALA A 307 -8.04 3.94 38.57
CA ALA A 307 -8.27 5.19 39.30
C ALA A 307 -9.68 5.72 39.04
#